data_AF-A0A7C9CJ81-F1
#
_entry.id   AF-A0A7C9CJ81-F1
#
_cell.length_a   1.000
_cell.length_b   1.000
_cell.length_c   1.000
_cell.angle_alpha   90.00
_cell.angle_beta   90.00
_cell.angle_gamma   90.00
#
_symmetry.space_group_name_H-M   'P 1'
#
loop_
_entity.id
_entity.type
_entity.pdbx_description
1 polymer ?
#
loop_
_entity_poly.entity_id
_entity_poly.type
_entity_poly.pdbx_seq_one_letter_code
_entity_poly.pdbx_strand_id
1 'polypeptide(L)'
;CPLYATVYPTGINRGHPLKFVPIDKPQNQIRLSSVVQISSGISAYCRDVLGLWRLSFDVPNRRPVVIASGAFQYRDTLFKIEKAEGQPSYKIQVSPVQPL
;
A
#
# COMPACT_ATOMS: atom_id res chain seq x y z
N CYS A 1 2.40 1.05 18.87
CA CYS A 1 1.80 1.66 17.67
C CYS A 1 1.40 0.55 16.70
N PRO A 2 0.20 0.53 16.10
CA PRO A 2 -0.11 -0.41 15.04
C PRO A 2 0.58 0.06 13.77
N LEU A 3 1.61 -0.66 13.32
CA LEU A 3 2.47 -0.21 12.22
C LEU A 3 2.39 -1.10 10.97
N TYR A 4 1.78 -2.27 11.09
CA TYR A 4 1.54 -3.19 9.99
C TYR A 4 0.14 -2.98 9.42
N ALA A 5 0.02 -3.11 8.11
CA ALA A 5 -1.28 -3.32 7.47
C ALA A 5 -1.66 -4.80 7.62
N THR A 6 -2.84 -5.06 8.17
CA THR A 6 -3.39 -6.41 8.34
C THR A 6 -4.79 -6.47 7.76
N VAL A 7 -5.21 -7.69 7.38
CA VAL A 7 -6.57 -7.96 6.92
C VAL A 7 -7.35 -8.55 8.09
N TYR A 8 -8.57 -8.08 8.31
CA TYR A 8 -9.45 -8.69 9.30
C TYR A 8 -9.74 -10.15 8.90
N PRO A 9 -9.73 -11.09 9.86
CA PRO A 9 -9.95 -12.51 9.56
C PRO A 9 -11.37 -12.80 9.07
N THR A 10 -12.32 -11.87 9.27
CA THR A 10 -13.71 -11.99 8.82
C THR A 10 -14.08 -10.83 7.90
N GLY A 11 -14.94 -11.10 6.91
CA GLY A 11 -15.43 -10.09 5.96
C GLY A 11 -16.48 -9.11 6.54
N ILE A 12 -16.82 -9.24 7.83
CA ILE A 12 -17.80 -8.36 8.49
C ILE A 12 -17.19 -6.97 8.70
N ASN A 13 -15.89 -6.91 9.00
CA ASN A 13 -15.18 -5.65 9.18
C ASN A 13 -14.53 -5.22 7.85
N ARG A 14 -14.92 -4.04 7.36
CA ARG A 14 -14.40 -3.45 6.10
C ARG A 14 -13.04 -2.77 6.26
N GLY A 15 -12.51 -2.74 7.49
CA GLY A 15 -11.26 -2.09 7.83
C GLY A 15 -11.31 -0.58 7.63
N HIS A 16 -10.13 0.02 7.45
CA HIS A 16 -9.99 1.45 7.24
C HIS A 16 -9.90 1.77 5.74
N PRO A 17 -10.56 2.84 5.25
CA PRO A 17 -10.47 3.25 3.86
C PRO A 17 -9.03 3.60 3.47
N LEU A 18 -8.69 3.31 2.21
CA LEU A 18 -7.41 3.67 1.61
C LEU A 18 -7.63 4.67 0.48
N LYS A 19 -6.68 5.58 0.31
CA LYS A 19 -6.58 6.47 -0.83
C LYS A 19 -5.48 5.97 -1.76
N PHE A 20 -5.81 5.93 -3.04
CA PHE A 20 -4.90 5.60 -4.13
C PHE A 20 -4.59 6.88 -4.90
N VAL A 21 -3.32 7.20 -5.08
CA VAL A 21 -2.87 8.41 -5.75
C VAL A 21 -2.02 8.01 -6.95
N PRO A 22 -2.51 8.16 -8.19
CA PRO A 22 -1.70 7.97 -9.39
C PRO A 22 -0.50 8.89 -9.40
N ILE A 23 0.64 8.38 -9.83
CA ILE A 23 1.90 9.15 -9.92
C ILE A 23 2.09 9.72 -11.32
N ASP A 24 1.51 9.04 -12.31
CA ASP A 24 1.63 9.36 -13.72
C ASP A 24 0.57 10.41 -14.10
N LYS A 25 0.85 11.68 -13.76
CA LYS A 25 -0.03 12.87 -13.94
C LYS A 25 -1.29 12.86 -13.06
N PRO A 26 -1.90 14.04 -12.78
CA PRO A 26 -3.19 14.10 -12.08
C PRO A 26 -4.29 13.48 -12.94
N GLN A 27 -4.44 12.16 -12.83
CA GLN A 27 -5.55 11.43 -13.42
C GLN A 27 -6.68 11.37 -12.41
N ASN A 28 -7.87 11.81 -12.81
CA ASN A 28 -9.10 11.65 -12.01
C ASN A 28 -9.60 10.20 -11.99
N GLN A 29 -8.88 9.26 -12.63
CA GLN A 29 -9.26 7.85 -12.75
C GLN A 29 -8.04 6.96 -12.57
N ILE A 30 -8.21 5.85 -11.84
CA ILE A 30 -7.21 4.80 -11.73
C ILE A 30 -7.56 3.71 -12.73
N ARG A 31 -6.66 3.47 -13.68
CA ARG A 31 -6.80 2.39 -14.68
C ARG A 31 -5.97 1.18 -14.26
N LEU A 32 -6.25 0.02 -14.85
CA LEU A 32 -5.37 -1.14 -14.71
C LEU A 32 -3.93 -0.76 -15.07
N SER A 33 -2.98 -1.34 -14.36
CA SER A 33 -1.53 -1.08 -14.49
C SER A 33 -1.06 0.34 -14.18
N SER A 34 -1.96 1.23 -13.74
CA SER A 34 -1.58 2.56 -13.24
C SER A 34 -0.67 2.40 -12.04
N VAL A 35 0.45 3.12 -12.04
CA VAL A 35 1.32 3.19 -10.87
C VAL A 35 0.67 4.13 -9.86
N VAL A 36 0.54 3.67 -8.62
CA VAL A 36 -0.14 4.39 -7.54
C VAL A 36 0.66 4.33 -6.25
N GLN A 37 0.56 5.41 -5.49
CA GLN A 37 0.89 5.43 -4.07
C GLN A 37 -0.39 5.12 -3.28
N ILE A 38 -0.26 4.34 -2.20
CA ILE A 38 -1.38 3.96 -1.33
C ILE A 38 -1.17 4.58 0.04
N SER A 39 -2.22 5.20 0.59
CA SER A 39 -2.18 5.83 1.90
C SER A 39 -3.46 5.57 2.69
N SER A 40 -3.35 5.35 3.99
CA SER A 40 -4.52 5.16 4.87
C SER A 40 -5.11 6.45 5.42
N GLY A 41 -4.42 7.60 5.31
CA GLY A 41 -4.87 8.86 5.92
C GLY A 41 -4.97 8.85 7.45
N ILE A 42 -4.65 7.72 8.10
CA ILE A 42 -4.58 7.62 9.56
C ILE A 42 -3.23 8.17 10.01
N SER A 43 -3.23 9.43 10.43
CA SER A 43 -2.14 10.00 11.22
C SER A 43 -2.34 9.58 12.68
N ALA A 44 -1.54 8.63 13.14
CA ALA A 44 -1.32 8.41 14.57
C ALA A 44 0.05 8.99 14.91
N TYR A 45 0.23 9.51 16.13
CA TYR A 45 1.46 10.18 16.61
C TYR A 45 2.77 9.38 16.38
N CYS A 46 2.65 8.07 16.14
CA CYS A 46 3.74 7.14 15.91
C CYS A 46 3.83 6.61 14.46
N ARG A 47 3.11 7.23 13.51
CA ARG A 47 3.11 6.90 12.08
C ARG A 47 3.61 8.10 11.27
N ASP A 48 3.99 7.83 10.02
CA ASP A 48 4.12 8.88 9.04
C ASP A 48 2.78 9.63 8.90
N VAL A 49 2.82 10.97 8.83
CA VAL A 49 1.65 11.86 8.80
C VAL A 49 0.69 11.49 7.68
N LEU A 50 1.21 10.98 6.57
CA LEU A 50 0.43 10.59 5.40
C LEU A 50 -0.05 9.12 5.45
N GLY A 51 0.49 8.31 6.37
CA GLY A 51 0.15 6.90 6.50
C GLY A 51 0.37 6.11 5.20
N LEU A 52 1.51 6.34 4.54
CA LEU A 52 1.88 5.70 3.28
C LEU A 52 2.20 4.22 3.47
N TRP A 53 1.73 3.40 2.54
CA TRP A 53 2.07 1.99 2.48
C TRP A 53 3.48 1.80 1.92
N ARG A 54 4.30 1.04 2.63
CA ARG A 54 5.67 0.71 2.23
C ARG A 54 5.95 -0.76 2.52
N LEU A 55 6.95 -1.36 1.89
CA LEU A 55 7.40 -2.70 2.25
C LEU A 55 8.50 -2.63 3.30
N SER A 56 8.33 -3.37 4.40
CA SER A 56 9.39 -3.60 5.38
C SER A 56 10.26 -4.79 4.98
N PHE A 57 11.53 -4.69 5.33
CA PHE A 57 12.55 -5.71 5.11
C PHE A 57 13.05 -6.34 6.42
N ASP A 58 12.51 -5.90 7.56
CA ASP A 58 12.96 -6.32 8.89
C ASP A 58 12.53 -7.76 9.24
N VAL A 59 11.54 -8.31 8.54
CA VAL A 59 11.11 -9.70 8.72
C VAL A 59 11.86 -10.58 7.71
N PRO A 60 12.74 -11.50 8.16
CA PRO A 60 13.40 -12.44 7.26
C PRO A 60 12.37 -13.23 6.44
N ASN A 61 12.63 -13.38 5.13
CA ASN A 61 11.79 -14.13 4.18
C ASN A 61 10.34 -13.63 4.01
N ARG A 62 9.98 -12.47 4.56
CA ARG A 62 8.67 -11.82 4.31
C ARG A 62 8.87 -10.34 3.99
N ARG A 63 7.92 -9.77 3.26
CA ARG A 63 7.90 -8.34 2.91
C ARG A 63 6.53 -7.78 3.29
N PRO A 64 6.24 -7.59 4.58
CA PRO A 64 4.94 -7.08 5.00
C PRO A 64 4.79 -5.60 4.62
N VAL A 65 3.53 -5.19 4.42
CA VAL A 65 3.20 -3.79 4.23
C VAL A 65 3.16 -3.08 5.59
N VAL A 66 3.89 -1.98 5.70
CA VAL A 66 3.96 -1.13 6.88
C VAL A 66 3.46 0.29 6.58
N ILE A 67 2.99 0.96 7.63
CA ILE A 67 2.43 2.31 7.63
C ILE A 67 3.18 3.19 8.64
N ALA A 68 4.50 3.01 8.73
CA ALA A 68 5.35 3.59 9.76
C ALA A 68 6.31 4.64 9.20
N SER A 69 6.75 5.56 10.08
CA SER A 69 7.96 6.36 9.90
C SER A 69 8.99 5.94 10.95
N GLY A 70 10.27 5.84 10.56
CA GLY A 70 11.42 5.70 11.46
C GLY A 70 11.60 4.39 12.25
N ALA A 71 10.58 3.54 12.37
CA ALA A 71 10.62 2.32 13.20
C ALA A 71 11.02 1.02 12.47
N PHE A 72 11.10 1.04 11.14
CA PHE A 72 11.38 -0.13 10.29
C PHE A 72 12.39 0.23 9.21
N GLN A 73 13.20 -0.73 8.77
CA GLN A 73 13.86 -0.64 7.47
C GLN A 73 12.81 -0.91 6.39
N TYR A 74 12.51 0.12 5.62
CA TYR A 74 11.54 0.07 4.55
C TYR A 74 12.11 0.62 3.24
N ARG A 75 11.42 0.32 2.14
CA ARG A 75 11.66 0.95 0.84
C ARG A 75 10.40 1.71 0.44
N ASP A 76 10.56 2.93 -0.06
CA ASP A 76 9.46 3.61 -0.73
C ASP A 76 8.97 2.73 -1.88
N THR A 77 7.70 2.37 -1.79
CA THR A 77 7.10 1.34 -2.63
C THR A 77 5.93 1.93 -3.37
N LEU A 78 5.93 1.72 -4.67
CA LEU A 78 4.82 2.03 -5.55
C LEU A 78 4.07 0.74 -5.85
N PHE A 79 2.78 0.88 -6.12
CA PHE A 79 1.91 -0.25 -6.37
C PHE A 79 1.23 -0.11 -7.73
N LYS A 80 0.70 -1.22 -8.24
CA LYS A 80 -0.19 -1.27 -9.40
C LYS A 80 -1.46 -2.00 -9.00
N ILE A 81 -2.58 -1.56 -9.56
CA ILE A 81 -3.83 -2.31 -9.49
C ILE A 81 -3.95 -3.13 -10.77
N GLU A 82 -4.04 -4.44 -10.61
CA GLU A 82 -4.09 -5.40 -11.70
C GLU A 82 -5.33 -6.27 -11.59
N LYS A 83 -5.74 -6.89 -12.69
CA LYS A 83 -6.80 -7.90 -12.67
C LYS A 83 -6.29 -9.16 -11.98
N ALA A 84 -7.09 -9.74 -11.10
CA ALA A 84 -6.81 -11.06 -10.54
C ALA A 84 -7.24 -12.15 -11.54
N GLU A 85 -6.53 -13.28 -11.51
CA GLU A 85 -6.82 -14.39 -12.43
C GLU A 85 -8.10 -15.13 -12.01
N GLY A 86 -8.89 -15.56 -12.99
CA GLY A 86 -10.01 -16.48 -12.80
C GLY A 86 -11.33 -15.90 -12.27
N GLN A 87 -11.38 -14.65 -11.79
CA GLN A 87 -12.61 -14.03 -11.28
C GLN A 87 -12.68 -12.51 -11.56
N PRO A 88 -13.87 -11.87 -11.46
CA PRO A 88 -14.01 -10.43 -11.55
C PRO A 88 -13.51 -9.74 -10.28
N SER A 89 -12.20 -9.84 -10.02
CA SER A 89 -11.52 -9.25 -8.86
C SER A 89 -10.18 -8.62 -9.25
N TYR A 90 -9.58 -7.91 -8.29
CA TYR A 90 -8.35 -7.15 -8.50
C TYR A 90 -7.29 -7.59 -7.49
N LYS A 91 -6.03 -7.39 -7.86
CA LYS A 91 -4.86 -7.58 -6.99
C LYS A 91 -4.03 -6.30 -6.94
N ILE A 92 -3.40 -6.06 -5.79
CA ILE A 92 -2.41 -5.01 -5.62
C ILE A 92 -1.04 -5.64 -5.81
N GLN A 93 -0.28 -5.15 -6.76
CA GLN A 93 1.06 -5.64 -7.08
C GLN A 93 2.10 -4.57 -6.74
N VAL A 94 3.26 -5.00 -6.25
CA VAL A 94 4.41 -4.10 -6.07
C VAL A 94 4.93 -3.72 -7.45
N SER A 95 4.98 -2.42 -7.74
CA SER A 95 5.61 -1.94 -8.98
C SER A 95 7.12 -2.08 -8.84
N PRO A 96 7.82 -2.70 -9.81
CA PRO A 96 9.27 -2.57 -9.85
C PRO A 96 9.59 -1.08 -9.93
N VAL A 97 10.44 -0.61 -9.03
CA VAL A 97 10.96 0.76 -9.09
C VAL A 97 11.76 0.84 -10.38
N GLN A 98 11.22 1.50 -11.41
CA GLN A 98 12.05 1.94 -12.52
C GLN A 98 13.03 2.96 -11.94
N PRO A 99 14.34 2.82 -12.17
CA PRO A 99 15.24 3.96 -11.96
C PRO A 99 14.71 5.10 -12.84
N LEU A 100 14.57 6.28 -12.22
CA LEU A 100 14.30 7.53 -12.93
C LEU A 100 15.38 7.81 -13.98
#